data_AF-A0A521WK31-F1
#
_entry.id   AF-A0A521WK31-F1
#
_cell.length_a   1.000
_cell.length_b   1.000
_cell.length_c   1.000
_cell.angle_alpha   90.00
_cell.angle_beta   90.00
_cell.angle_gamma   90.00
#
_symmetry.space_group_name_H-M   'P 1'
#
loop_
_entity.id
_entity.type
_entity.pdbx_description
1 polymer ?
#
loop_
_entity_poly.entity_id
_entity_poly.type
_entity_poly.pdbx_seq_one_letter_code
_entity_poly.pdbx_strand_id
1 'polypeptide(L)'
;MRRALRRATMRADEGTGSMCSRSRRHGEAQSPSKASETREAGFIARGALPVLLGAVAVLGAGLWFGGLLPGSGGGSSNTPAANTQSTTSISRSQALPAFLTAATPRVRSAYEYAAGHGAELTYIPCYCGCGEHSGHKSVRDCFIHSQAGSSIAYDDHGSGCDICVSIVLDVQSKLGAGDSLASVRSFIDGKYSKLGPGTDTPLPPGMEE
;
A
#
# COMPACT_ATOMS: atom_id res chain seq x y z
N MET A 1 -56.08 25.11 -28.84
CA MET A 1 -56.71 24.45 -27.69
C MET A 1 -55.84 24.70 -26.45
N ARG A 2 -56.30 25.55 -25.53
CA ARG A 2 -55.57 26.00 -24.32
C ARG A 2 -56.19 25.32 -23.09
N ARG A 3 -55.40 24.60 -22.29
CA ARG A 3 -55.73 24.20 -20.90
C ARG A 3 -54.40 24.17 -20.13
N ALA A 4 -54.07 25.23 -19.39
CA ALA A 4 -54.50 25.51 -18.01
C ALA A 4 -53.45 25.00 -17.00
N LEU A 5 -52.51 25.89 -16.69
CA LEU A 5 -51.59 25.82 -15.56
C LEU A 5 -52.39 25.78 -14.25
N ARG A 6 -52.00 24.91 -13.31
CA ARG A 6 -52.43 24.99 -11.91
C ARG A 6 -51.23 25.31 -11.03
N ARG A 7 -51.21 26.55 -10.53
CA ARG A 7 -50.48 26.99 -9.33
C ARG A 7 -51.36 26.72 -8.11
N ALA A 8 -50.78 26.18 -7.05
CA ALA A 8 -51.27 26.28 -5.66
C ALA A 8 -50.01 26.24 -4.77
N THR A 9 -49.45 27.39 -4.39
CA THR A 9 -49.68 28.15 -3.13
C THR A 9 -49.35 27.37 -1.85
N MET A 10 -48.41 27.96 -1.12
CA MET A 10 -47.73 27.52 0.10
C MET A 10 -48.66 27.28 1.30
N ARG A 11 -48.22 26.44 2.23
CA ARG A 11 -48.50 26.59 3.67
C ARG A 11 -47.20 26.46 4.46
N ALA A 12 -46.92 27.52 5.22
CA ALA A 12 -46.01 27.53 6.34
C ALA A 12 -46.64 26.77 7.51
N ASP A 13 -45.82 26.14 8.34
CA ASP A 13 -46.15 25.86 9.74
C ASP A 13 -44.91 26.15 10.58
N GLU A 14 -45.02 27.20 11.39
CA GLU A 14 -44.10 27.56 12.45
C GLU A 14 -44.50 26.78 13.71
N GLY A 15 -43.61 25.94 14.23
CA GLY A 15 -43.80 25.16 15.45
C GLY A 15 -42.72 25.48 16.48
N THR A 16 -43.03 26.46 17.32
CA THR A 16 -42.26 26.95 18.47
C THR A 16 -42.04 25.91 19.58
N GLY A 17 -40.79 25.78 20.03
CA GLY A 17 -40.36 25.83 21.45
C GLY A 17 -40.82 24.74 22.43
N SER A 18 -39.85 24.11 23.12
CA SER A 18 -39.80 24.14 24.59
C SER A 18 -38.51 23.53 25.11
N MET A 19 -37.74 24.36 25.81
CA MET A 19 -36.59 24.00 26.61
C MET A 19 -37.09 23.22 27.84
N CYS A 20 -36.51 22.06 28.13
CA CYS A 20 -36.60 21.45 29.45
C CYS A 20 -35.21 21.09 29.93
N SER A 21 -34.58 22.11 30.52
CA SER A 21 -33.43 22.02 31.40
C SER A 21 -33.81 21.18 32.63
N ARG A 22 -33.07 20.10 32.89
CA ARG A 22 -33.03 19.51 34.23
C ARG A 22 -31.58 19.37 34.70
N SER A 23 -31.28 20.29 35.61
CA SER A 23 -30.04 20.41 36.36
C SER A 23 -30.11 19.58 37.66
N ARG A 24 -28.94 19.12 38.11
CA ARG A 24 -28.57 18.60 39.46
C ARG A 24 -29.07 17.19 39.80
N ARG A 25 -28.23 16.29 40.34
CA ARG A 25 -27.41 16.41 41.56
C ARG A 25 -26.17 15.50 41.48
N HIS A 26 -24.99 16.04 41.76
CA HIS A 26 -24.20 15.84 43.00
C HIS A 26 -23.89 14.38 43.35
N GLY A 27 -22.60 14.06 43.34
CA GLY A 27 -22.03 12.80 43.80
C GLY A 27 -20.50 12.86 43.75
N GLU A 28 -19.95 13.76 44.55
CA GLU A 28 -18.54 13.87 44.88
C GLU A 28 -18.12 12.69 45.77
N ALA A 29 -17.06 11.98 45.40
CA ALA A 29 -16.30 11.15 46.33
C ALA A 29 -14.85 11.06 45.84
N GLN A 30 -13.97 11.73 46.57
CA GLN A 30 -12.53 11.66 46.47
C GLN A 30 -11.98 10.52 47.34
N SER A 31 -10.80 10.02 46.91
CA SER A 31 -9.67 9.56 47.76
C SER A 31 -9.75 8.20 48.49
N PRO A 32 -8.62 7.64 49.00
CA PRO A 32 -7.20 7.80 48.63
C PRO A 32 -6.35 6.49 48.62
N SER A 33 -5.13 6.63 48.08
CA SER A 33 -3.79 6.10 48.46
C SER A 33 -3.53 4.70 49.06
N LYS A 34 -2.33 4.21 48.68
CA LYS A 34 -1.43 3.18 49.25
C LYS A 34 -1.31 1.92 48.36
N ALA A 35 -0.15 1.34 48.10
CA ALA A 35 1.21 1.63 48.52
C ALA A 35 2.21 1.04 47.51
N SER A 36 3.37 1.69 47.48
CA SER A 36 4.70 1.17 47.12
C SER A 36 4.86 -0.36 47.02
N GLU A 37 5.37 -0.82 45.88
CA GLU A 37 6.39 -1.87 45.89
C GLU A 37 7.59 -1.41 45.08
N THR A 38 8.61 -1.01 45.81
CA THR A 38 9.99 -0.93 45.36
C THR A 38 10.49 -2.36 45.10
N ARG A 39 10.88 -2.68 43.86
CA ARG A 39 11.89 -3.72 43.65
C ARG A 39 13.11 -3.10 43.00
N GLU A 40 14.15 -3.14 43.82
CA GLU A 40 15.48 -2.64 43.62
C GLU A 40 16.22 -3.45 42.56
N ALA A 41 17.20 -2.77 41.96
CA ALA A 41 18.51 -3.27 41.58
C ALA A 41 18.59 -4.49 40.63
N GLY A 42 18.96 -4.17 39.38
CA GLY A 42 19.48 -5.16 38.43
C GLY A 42 20.23 -4.52 37.27
N PHE A 43 20.96 -3.42 37.49
CA PHE A 43 21.98 -2.94 36.56
C PHE A 43 23.18 -3.87 36.67
N ILE A 44 23.25 -4.89 35.81
CA ILE A 44 24.44 -5.73 35.67
C ILE A 44 24.90 -5.70 34.21
N ALA A 45 26.09 -5.12 34.07
CA ALA A 45 27.13 -5.40 33.09
C ALA A 45 26.80 -5.16 31.60
N ARG A 46 27.13 -3.95 31.16
CA ARG A 46 27.63 -3.69 29.81
C ARG A 46 28.91 -4.51 29.62
N GLY A 47 28.79 -5.73 29.12
CA GLY A 47 29.92 -6.54 28.67
C GLY A 47 30.53 -5.88 27.44
N ALA A 48 31.64 -5.17 27.63
CA ALA A 48 32.52 -4.74 26.56
C ALA A 48 33.16 -5.99 25.94
N LEU A 49 32.63 -6.44 24.81
CA LEU A 49 33.32 -7.42 23.97
C LEU A 49 34.45 -6.71 23.21
N PRO A 50 35.70 -7.19 23.29
CA PRO A 50 36.84 -6.54 22.67
C PRO A 50 36.72 -6.56 21.15
N VAL A 51 36.86 -5.37 20.56
CA VAL A 51 37.08 -5.13 19.14
C VAL A 51 38.36 -5.87 18.73
N LEU A 52 38.21 -7.03 18.10
CA LEU A 52 39.30 -7.73 17.43
C LEU A 52 39.56 -7.01 16.10
N LEU A 53 40.52 -6.06 16.14
CA LEU A 53 41.17 -5.51 14.95
C LEU A 53 41.91 -6.63 14.20
N GLY A 54 41.22 -7.26 13.25
CA GLY A 54 41.85 -8.07 12.22
C GLY A 54 42.35 -7.17 11.08
N ALA A 55 43.63 -6.78 11.13
CA ALA A 55 44.30 -6.11 10.02
C ALA A 55 44.54 -7.13 8.89
N VAL A 56 43.70 -7.12 7.86
CA VAL A 56 43.96 -7.85 6.62
C VAL A 56 44.75 -6.92 5.70
N ALA A 57 46.03 -7.24 5.52
CA ALA A 57 46.92 -6.59 4.57
C ALA A 57 46.43 -6.84 3.13
N VAL A 58 45.91 -5.80 2.48
CA VAL A 58 45.63 -5.82 1.04
C VAL A 58 46.91 -5.46 0.30
N LEU A 59 47.68 -6.49 -0.07
CA LEU A 59 48.70 -6.37 -1.13
C LEU A 59 48.03 -6.75 -2.45
N GLY A 60 47.39 -5.76 -3.08
CA GLY A 60 46.86 -5.85 -4.44
C GLY A 60 47.51 -4.80 -5.31
N ALA A 61 48.66 -5.16 -5.90
CA ALA A 61 49.36 -4.35 -6.88
C ALA A 61 48.41 -3.95 -8.03
N GLY A 62 48.43 -2.66 -8.35
CA GLY A 62 47.78 -2.14 -9.53
C GLY A 62 48.37 -2.72 -10.82
N LEU A 63 47.62 -2.48 -11.89
CA LEU A 63 47.99 -2.42 -13.32
C LEU A 63 46.87 -3.09 -14.12
N TRP A 64 45.81 -2.34 -14.42
CA TRP A 64 45.06 -2.57 -15.64
C TRP A 64 45.13 -1.32 -16.50
N PHE A 65 45.78 -1.55 -17.62
CA PHE A 65 46.19 -0.62 -18.65
C PHE A 65 44.99 0.07 -19.30
N GLY A 66 45.25 1.30 -19.76
CA GLY A 66 44.32 2.12 -20.49
C GLY A 66 43.94 1.54 -21.85
N GLY A 67 42.67 1.76 -22.21
CA GLY A 67 42.14 1.65 -23.57
C GLY A 67 41.48 2.97 -23.94
N LEU A 68 42.21 3.79 -24.68
CA LEU A 68 41.77 5.04 -25.28
C LEU A 68 41.00 4.70 -26.57
N LEU A 69 39.73 5.08 -26.68
CA LEU A 69 38.95 5.02 -27.93
C LEU A 69 38.17 6.34 -28.09
N PRO A 70 38.52 7.21 -29.04
CA PRO A 70 37.64 8.28 -29.48
C PRO A 70 36.86 7.79 -30.72
N GLY A 71 35.55 7.63 -30.58
CA GLY A 71 34.65 7.27 -31.67
C GLY A 71 33.36 8.06 -31.57
N SER A 72 33.34 9.24 -32.16
CA SER A 72 32.15 10.05 -32.39
C SER A 72 31.28 9.40 -33.47
N GLY A 73 30.01 9.15 -33.18
CA GLY A 73 29.02 8.68 -34.14
C GLY A 73 27.61 9.01 -33.66
N GLY A 74 27.05 10.10 -34.18
CA GLY A 74 25.65 10.47 -33.97
C GLY A 74 24.70 9.56 -34.73
N GLY A 75 23.60 9.18 -34.08
CA GLY A 75 22.49 8.45 -34.65
C GLY A 75 21.23 8.77 -33.86
N SER A 76 20.49 9.77 -34.32
CA SER A 76 19.16 10.10 -33.81
C SER A 76 18.17 9.08 -34.36
N SER A 77 17.68 8.18 -33.49
CA SER A 77 16.57 7.29 -33.81
C SER A 77 15.43 7.56 -32.84
N ASN A 78 14.35 8.11 -33.38
CA ASN A 78 13.06 8.22 -32.70
C ASN A 78 12.49 6.81 -32.58
N THR A 79 12.62 6.19 -31.41
CA THR A 79 12.01 4.90 -31.08
C THR A 79 10.87 5.17 -30.09
N PRO A 80 9.64 4.66 -30.31
CA PRO A 80 8.63 4.71 -29.27
C PRO A 80 9.12 3.88 -28.08
N ALA A 81 9.03 4.43 -26.88
CA ALA A 81 9.38 3.74 -25.65
C ALA A 81 8.46 2.51 -25.52
N ALA A 82 8.99 1.34 -25.86
CA ALA A 82 8.42 0.08 -25.42
C ALA A 82 8.57 0.06 -23.90
N ASN A 83 7.43 0.11 -23.20
CA ASN A 83 7.35 -0.09 -21.77
C ASN A 83 7.72 -1.56 -21.48
N THR A 84 9.01 -1.83 -21.28
CA THR A 84 9.52 -3.17 -20.97
C THR A 84 9.21 -3.49 -19.52
N GLN A 85 7.97 -3.89 -19.25
CA GLN A 85 7.61 -4.56 -18.01
C GLN A 85 8.35 -5.91 -17.97
N SER A 86 9.23 -6.10 -16.98
CA SER A 86 10.13 -7.25 -16.92
C SER A 86 9.51 -8.36 -16.09
N THR A 87 8.82 -9.29 -16.74
CA THR A 87 8.05 -10.34 -16.07
C THR A 87 8.95 -11.53 -15.75
N THR A 88 9.27 -11.76 -14.47
CA THR A 88 10.14 -12.88 -14.05
C THR A 88 9.33 -13.93 -13.30
N SER A 89 9.14 -15.12 -13.89
CA SER A 89 8.47 -16.29 -13.28
C SER A 89 9.37 -17.03 -12.30
N ILE A 90 8.97 -17.13 -11.03
CA ILE A 90 9.75 -17.76 -9.96
C ILE A 90 8.86 -18.75 -9.17
N SER A 91 9.38 -19.95 -8.90
CA SER A 91 8.78 -20.92 -7.97
C SER A 91 9.15 -20.59 -6.52
N ARG A 92 8.31 -20.90 -5.52
CA ARG A 92 8.54 -20.56 -4.09
C ARG A 92 9.90 -21.03 -3.51
N SER A 93 10.59 -21.96 -4.18
CA SER A 93 11.93 -22.46 -3.82
C SER A 93 13.10 -21.80 -4.60
N GLN A 94 12.83 -20.83 -5.48
CA GLN A 94 13.83 -20.13 -6.28
C GLN A 94 14.13 -18.73 -5.72
N ALA A 95 15.32 -18.24 -6.00
CA ALA A 95 15.79 -16.92 -5.57
C ALA A 95 14.83 -15.81 -6.03
N LEU A 96 14.53 -14.87 -5.13
CA LEU A 96 13.66 -13.72 -5.40
C LEU A 96 14.26 -12.87 -6.55
N PRO A 97 13.45 -12.21 -7.41
CA PRO A 97 13.98 -11.35 -8.47
C PRO A 97 14.84 -10.23 -7.89
N ALA A 98 15.86 -9.79 -8.63
CA ALA A 98 16.83 -8.80 -8.17
C ALA A 98 16.19 -7.49 -7.67
N PHE A 99 15.13 -7.02 -8.34
CA PHE A 99 14.43 -5.81 -7.93
C PHE A 99 13.77 -5.95 -6.55
N LEU A 100 13.27 -7.13 -6.19
CA LEU A 100 12.73 -7.41 -4.85
C LEU A 100 13.84 -7.63 -3.83
N THR A 101 14.97 -8.23 -4.21
CA THR A 101 16.13 -8.34 -3.33
C THR A 101 16.66 -6.95 -2.93
N ALA A 102 16.66 -5.98 -3.85
CA ALA A 102 17.08 -4.61 -3.59
C ALA A 102 16.00 -3.70 -2.99
N ALA A 103 14.72 -4.11 -3.02
CA ALA A 103 13.59 -3.30 -2.57
C ALA A 103 13.63 -2.96 -1.07
N THR A 104 12.95 -1.89 -0.68
CA THR A 104 12.78 -1.57 0.75
C THR A 104 11.91 -2.63 1.45
N PRO A 105 12.01 -2.79 2.78
CA PRO A 105 11.14 -3.71 3.52
C PRO A 105 9.65 -3.45 3.28
N ARG A 106 9.25 -2.18 3.12
CA ARG A 106 7.88 -1.78 2.81
C ARG A 106 7.41 -2.34 1.48
N VAL A 107 8.22 -2.21 0.43
CA VAL A 107 7.92 -2.73 -0.89
C VAL A 107 7.87 -4.25 -0.85
N ARG A 108 8.88 -4.91 -0.24
CA ARG A 108 8.87 -6.39 -0.11
C ARG A 108 7.62 -6.91 0.59
N SER A 109 7.19 -6.26 1.68
CA SER A 109 5.97 -6.64 2.39
C SER A 109 4.71 -6.57 1.49
N ALA A 110 4.63 -5.57 0.62
CA ALA A 110 3.51 -5.48 -0.32
C ALA A 110 3.56 -6.61 -1.37
N TYR A 111 4.74 -6.94 -1.89
CA TYR A 111 4.91 -8.07 -2.82
C TYR A 111 4.60 -9.43 -2.18
N GLU A 112 5.07 -9.64 -0.95
CA GLU A 112 4.78 -10.86 -0.18
C GLU A 112 3.28 -11.01 0.06
N TYR A 113 2.60 -9.92 0.44
CA TYR A 113 1.16 -9.94 0.61
C TYR A 113 0.43 -10.21 -0.71
N ALA A 114 0.82 -9.52 -1.80
CA ALA A 114 0.20 -9.71 -3.11
C ALA A 114 0.35 -11.14 -3.65
N ALA A 115 1.50 -11.78 -3.40
CA ALA A 115 1.74 -13.19 -3.75
C ALA A 115 0.82 -14.17 -3.01
N GLY A 116 0.43 -13.84 -1.77
CA GLY A 116 -0.45 -14.67 -0.93
C GLY A 116 -1.95 -14.39 -1.10
N HIS A 117 -2.31 -13.16 -1.47
CA HIS A 117 -3.69 -12.64 -1.44
C HIS A 117 -4.15 -12.10 -2.81
N GLY A 118 -3.67 -12.70 -3.90
CA GLY A 118 -3.99 -12.24 -5.24
C GLY A 118 -5.50 -12.29 -5.56
N ALA A 119 -6.25 -13.21 -4.97
CA ALA A 119 -7.69 -13.32 -5.21
C ALA A 119 -8.44 -12.09 -4.68
N GLU A 120 -8.17 -11.68 -3.45
CA GLU A 120 -8.75 -10.50 -2.81
C GLU A 120 -8.35 -9.23 -3.56
N LEU A 121 -7.07 -9.11 -3.95
CA LEU A 121 -6.56 -7.95 -4.67
C LEU A 121 -7.11 -7.80 -6.10
N THR A 122 -7.75 -8.84 -6.67
CA THR A 122 -8.44 -8.74 -7.96
C THR A 122 -9.67 -7.82 -7.88
N TYR A 123 -10.28 -7.70 -6.69
CA TYR A 123 -11.43 -6.83 -6.43
C TYR A 123 -11.03 -5.41 -6.00
N ILE A 124 -9.74 -5.10 -5.92
CA ILE A 124 -9.25 -3.80 -5.43
C ILE A 124 -8.68 -2.99 -6.59
N PRO A 125 -9.25 -1.80 -6.89
CA PRO A 125 -8.80 -0.98 -7.99
C PRO A 125 -7.48 -0.31 -7.66
N CYS A 126 -6.71 0.01 -8.70
CA CYS A 126 -5.56 0.88 -8.59
C CYS A 126 -5.92 2.30 -9.05
N TYR A 127 -5.46 3.31 -8.31
CA TYR A 127 -5.74 4.73 -8.57
C TYR A 127 -4.48 5.52 -8.96
N CYS A 128 -3.40 4.84 -9.37
CA CYS A 128 -2.14 5.50 -9.71
C CYS A 128 -2.15 6.18 -11.09
N GLY A 129 -3.18 5.94 -11.91
CA GLY A 129 -3.29 6.48 -13.28
C GLY A 129 -2.57 5.68 -14.37
N CYS A 130 -1.79 4.64 -14.01
CA CYS A 130 -1.08 3.81 -14.99
C CYS A 130 -1.91 2.65 -15.56
N GLY A 131 -3.07 2.33 -14.99
CA GLY A 131 -3.86 1.14 -15.34
C GLY A 131 -4.14 0.99 -16.84
N GLU A 132 -4.63 2.05 -17.48
CA GLU A 132 -4.96 2.08 -18.91
C GLU A 132 -3.72 1.89 -19.82
N HIS A 133 -2.56 2.36 -19.38
CA HIS A 133 -1.32 2.35 -20.16
C HIS A 133 -0.51 1.06 -19.98
N SER A 134 -0.66 0.40 -18.81
CA SER A 134 0.03 -0.85 -18.48
C SER A 134 -0.82 -2.10 -18.74
N GLY A 135 -2.13 -1.95 -18.97
CA GLY A 135 -3.06 -3.07 -19.11
C GLY A 135 -3.40 -3.79 -17.79
N HIS A 136 -3.05 -3.19 -16.64
CA HIS A 136 -3.34 -3.73 -15.31
C HIS A 136 -4.81 -3.52 -14.96
N LYS A 137 -5.50 -4.59 -14.55
CA LYS A 137 -6.95 -4.57 -14.27
C LYS A 137 -7.27 -4.31 -12.81
N SER A 138 -6.35 -4.65 -11.92
CA SER A 138 -6.48 -4.37 -10.49
C SER A 138 -5.11 -4.05 -9.87
N VAL A 139 -5.10 -3.67 -8.60
CA VAL A 139 -3.84 -3.47 -7.87
C VAL A 139 -2.98 -4.73 -7.81
N ARG A 140 -3.58 -5.92 -7.95
CA ARG A 140 -2.86 -7.21 -8.04
C ARG A 140 -1.84 -7.21 -9.19
N ASP A 141 -2.28 -6.74 -10.36
CA ASP A 141 -1.50 -6.86 -11.59
C ASP A 141 -0.27 -5.95 -11.57
N CYS A 142 -0.26 -4.93 -10.71
CA CYS A 142 0.94 -4.13 -10.45
C CYS A 142 2.08 -4.92 -9.79
N PHE A 143 1.80 -6.07 -9.18
CA PHE A 143 2.80 -6.89 -8.48
C PHE A 143 2.98 -8.26 -9.11
N ILE A 144 1.91 -8.82 -9.71
CA ILE A 144 1.86 -10.20 -10.18
C ILE A 144 1.45 -10.23 -11.64
N HIS A 145 2.42 -10.47 -12.52
CA HIS A 145 2.17 -10.65 -13.94
C HIS A 145 1.38 -11.93 -14.22
N SER A 146 1.76 -13.05 -13.60
CA SER A 146 1.05 -14.32 -13.73
C SER A 146 1.27 -15.22 -12.52
N GLN A 147 0.36 -16.18 -12.31
CA GLN A 147 0.46 -17.15 -11.23
C GLN A 147 -0.13 -18.48 -11.66
N ALA A 148 0.63 -19.56 -11.49
CA ALA A 148 0.22 -20.92 -11.81
C ALA A 148 0.63 -21.84 -10.65
N GLY A 149 -0.35 -22.29 -9.86
CA GLY A 149 -0.09 -23.05 -8.65
C GLY A 149 0.79 -22.27 -7.67
N SER A 150 1.97 -22.82 -7.34
CA SER A 150 2.97 -22.17 -6.47
C SER A 150 4.00 -21.31 -7.22
N SER A 151 3.95 -21.26 -8.56
CA SER A 151 4.82 -20.42 -9.37
C SER A 151 4.18 -19.05 -9.59
N ILE A 152 4.95 -18.00 -9.35
CA ILE A 152 4.52 -16.61 -9.44
C ILE A 152 5.49 -15.87 -10.35
N ALA A 153 4.97 -15.27 -11.41
CA ALA A 153 5.70 -14.25 -12.15
C ALA A 153 5.40 -12.88 -11.57
N TYR A 154 6.43 -12.26 -11.00
CA TYR A 154 6.31 -10.91 -10.48
C TYR A 154 6.42 -9.89 -11.61
N ASP A 155 5.65 -8.82 -11.50
CA ASP A 155 5.74 -7.60 -12.28
C ASP A 155 6.56 -6.59 -11.46
N ASP A 156 7.52 -5.89 -12.06
CA ASP A 156 8.37 -4.93 -11.35
C ASP A 156 7.71 -3.56 -11.16
N HIS A 157 6.60 -3.29 -11.84
CA HIS A 157 5.90 -2.00 -11.83
C HIS A 157 5.56 -1.52 -10.41
N GLY A 158 5.05 -2.41 -9.55
CA GLY A 158 4.64 -2.10 -8.19
C GLY A 158 5.81 -1.67 -7.30
N SER A 159 7.06 -1.97 -7.69
CA SER A 159 8.24 -1.60 -6.89
C SER A 159 8.56 -0.10 -6.97
N GLY A 160 8.14 0.56 -8.06
CA GLY A 160 8.32 2.00 -8.28
C GLY A 160 7.08 2.84 -8.01
N CYS A 161 5.95 2.25 -7.57
CA CYS A 161 4.69 2.96 -7.40
C CYS A 161 4.23 2.98 -5.94
N ASP A 162 4.49 4.09 -5.25
CA ASP A 162 4.11 4.26 -3.84
C ASP A 162 2.60 4.14 -3.58
N ILE A 163 1.76 4.53 -4.55
CA ILE A 163 0.30 4.41 -4.45
C ILE A 163 -0.11 2.94 -4.44
N CYS A 164 0.40 2.12 -5.36
CA CYS A 164 0.11 0.69 -5.41
C CYS A 164 0.54 -0.02 -4.11
N VAL A 165 1.75 0.29 -3.64
CA VAL A 165 2.27 -0.26 -2.37
C VAL A 165 1.38 0.15 -1.20
N SER A 166 0.93 1.41 -1.15
CA SER A 166 0.05 1.89 -0.08
C SER A 166 -1.32 1.22 -0.09
N ILE A 167 -1.93 1.04 -1.26
CA ILE A 167 -3.21 0.34 -1.40
C ILE A 167 -3.09 -1.09 -0.88
N VAL A 168 -2.06 -1.85 -1.29
CA VAL A 168 -1.87 -3.24 -0.83
C VAL A 168 -1.68 -3.32 0.68
N LEU A 169 -0.89 -2.43 1.27
CA LEU A 169 -0.65 -2.43 2.71
C LEU A 169 -1.88 -1.97 3.51
N ASP A 170 -2.69 -1.07 2.97
CA ASP A 170 -3.98 -0.72 3.57
C ASP A 170 -4.95 -1.91 3.53
N VAL A 171 -5.04 -2.63 2.40
CA VAL A 171 -5.84 -3.85 2.29
C VAL A 171 -5.38 -4.89 3.32
N GLN A 172 -4.06 -5.14 3.39
CA GLN A 172 -3.47 -6.04 4.38
C GLN A 172 -3.86 -5.64 5.80
N SER A 173 -3.70 -4.37 6.16
CA SER A 173 -4.03 -3.87 7.49
C SER A 173 -5.51 -4.04 7.82
N LYS A 174 -6.40 -3.78 6.86
CA LYS A 174 -7.86 -3.78 7.06
C LYS A 174 -8.43 -5.19 7.14
N LEU A 175 -8.04 -6.07 6.23
CA LEU A 175 -8.41 -7.49 6.29
C LEU A 175 -7.82 -8.14 7.55
N GLY A 176 -6.59 -7.79 7.93
CA GLY A 176 -5.98 -8.25 9.18
C GLY A 176 -6.70 -7.77 10.44
N ALA A 177 -7.43 -6.66 10.37
CA ALA A 177 -8.28 -6.16 11.44
C ALA A 177 -9.68 -6.82 11.48
N GLY A 178 -10.00 -7.68 10.51
CA GLY A 178 -11.28 -8.38 10.41
C GLY A 178 -12.35 -7.65 9.60
N ASP A 179 -12.01 -6.57 8.89
CA ASP A 179 -12.94 -5.91 7.97
C ASP A 179 -13.32 -6.86 6.81
N SER A 180 -14.57 -6.79 6.35
CA SER A 180 -15.00 -7.53 5.16
C SER A 180 -14.37 -6.95 3.89
N LEU A 181 -14.15 -7.78 2.87
CA LEU A 181 -13.58 -7.31 1.59
C LEU A 181 -14.41 -6.18 0.95
N ALA A 182 -15.72 -6.21 1.12
CA ALA A 182 -16.64 -5.14 0.78
C ALA A 182 -16.29 -3.79 1.47
N SER A 183 -16.16 -3.82 2.79
CA SER A 183 -15.77 -2.65 3.59
C SER A 183 -14.37 -2.15 3.19
N VAL A 184 -13.43 -3.06 2.95
CA VAL A 184 -12.08 -2.72 2.48
C VAL A 184 -12.13 -2.04 1.11
N ARG A 185 -12.88 -2.58 0.16
CA ARG A 185 -13.06 -1.95 -1.16
C ARG A 185 -13.63 -0.54 -1.03
N SER A 186 -14.68 -0.36 -0.23
CA SER A 186 -15.27 0.96 0.02
C SER A 186 -14.28 1.94 0.66
N PHE A 187 -13.45 1.46 1.59
CA PHE A 187 -12.39 2.24 2.21
C PHE A 187 -11.33 2.70 1.20
N ILE A 188 -10.87 1.78 0.33
CA ILE A 188 -9.88 2.08 -0.71
C ILE A 188 -10.44 3.11 -1.69
N ASP A 189 -11.67 2.91 -2.17
CA ASP A 189 -12.32 3.84 -3.09
C ASP A 189 -12.46 5.23 -2.44
N GLY A 190 -12.90 5.31 -1.19
CA GLY A 190 -13.02 6.57 -0.46
C GLY A 190 -11.68 7.28 -0.22
N LYS A 191 -10.60 6.52 -0.01
CA LYS A 191 -9.27 7.07 0.28
C LYS A 191 -8.54 7.53 -1.00
N TYR A 192 -8.65 6.77 -2.09
CA TYR A 192 -7.77 6.92 -3.25
C TYR A 192 -8.44 7.47 -4.52
N SER A 193 -9.78 7.43 -4.64
CA SER A 193 -10.50 7.89 -5.86
C SER A 193 -10.28 9.36 -6.23
N LYS A 194 -9.81 10.19 -5.30
CA LYS A 194 -9.47 11.60 -5.58
C LYS A 194 -8.24 11.77 -6.46
N LEU A 195 -7.41 10.72 -6.60
CA LEU A 195 -6.18 10.75 -7.39
C LEU A 195 -6.45 10.55 -8.89
N GLY A 196 -7.58 9.93 -9.24
CA GLY A 196 -7.94 9.62 -10.62
C GLY A 196 -8.99 8.51 -10.70
N PRO A 197 -9.38 8.10 -11.92
CA PRO A 197 -10.22 6.93 -12.10
C PRO A 197 -9.49 5.68 -11.60
N GLY A 198 -10.24 4.79 -10.95
CA GLY A 198 -9.74 3.47 -10.58
C GLY A 198 -9.76 2.53 -11.78
N THR A 199 -8.94 1.49 -11.76
CA THR A 199 -9.06 0.39 -12.72
C THR A 199 -10.42 -0.30 -12.62
N ASP A 200 -10.93 -0.78 -13.76
CA ASP A 200 -12.22 -1.48 -13.83
C ASP A 200 -12.10 -2.87 -13.19
N THR A 201 -12.54 -2.95 -11.94
CA THR A 201 -12.46 -4.16 -11.11
C THR A 201 -13.85 -4.61 -10.75
N PRO A 202 -14.11 -5.93 -10.74
CA PRO A 202 -15.38 -6.45 -10.27
C PRO A 202 -15.62 -6.05 -8.81
N LEU A 203 -16.88 -5.92 -8.43
CA LEU A 203 -17.25 -5.75 -7.03
C LEU A 203 -17.03 -7.07 -6.27
N PRO A 204 -16.47 -7.03 -5.04
CA PRO A 204 -16.36 -8.20 -4.20
C PRO A 204 -17.74 -8.71 -3.74
N PRO A 205 -17.85 -10.00 -3.40
CA PRO A 205 -19.08 -10.58 -2.88
C PRO A 205 -19.63 -9.81 -1.67
N GLY A 206 -20.94 -9.58 -1.64
CA GLY A 206 -21.62 -8.88 -0.54
C GLY A 206 -21.69 -7.36 -0.67
N MET A 207 -21.20 -6.79 -1.78
CA MET A 207 -21.56 -5.44 -2.19
C MET A 207 -22.64 -5.53 -3.26
N GLU A 208 -23.84 -5.07 -2.94
CA GLU A 208 -24.93 -4.95 -3.91
C GLU A 208 -24.67 -3.71 -4.77
N GLU A 209 -24.75 -3.89 -6.10
CA GLU A 209 -24.42 -2.89 -7.13
C GLU A 209 -25.44 -1.74 -7.21
#